data_AF-A0AAW2K4V7-F1
#
_entry.id   AF-A0AAW2K4V7-F1
#
_cell.length_a   1.000
_cell.length_b   1.000
_cell.length_c   1.000
_cell.angle_alpha   90.00
_cell.angle_beta   90.00
_cell.angle_gamma   90.00
#
_symmetry.space_group_name_H-M   'P 1'
#
loop_
_entity.id
_entity.type
_entity.pdbx_description
1 polymer ?
#
loop_
_entity_poly.entity_id
_entity_poly.type
_entity_poly.pdbx_seq_one_letter_code
_entity_poly.pdbx_strand_id
1 'polypeptide(L)'
;MDRCFLELQVDGEEAYQTFQRVIENANVIMATYEDPLLGDVQVYPEKGTVAFSAGLHGWAFTLTNFAKMYASKFGVDESKMMERLWGENFFDPATKKWTSKNTGSPTCKRGFVQFCYEPIKQIINTCMNDQKDKLWPMLQKLGVTMKSEEKDLMGKALMKRCDADMASC
;
A
#
# COMPACT_ATOMS: atom_id res chain seq x y z
N MET A 1 9.72 4.80 -0.81
CA MET A 1 8.46 5.56 -0.80
C MET A 1 8.49 6.81 0.07
N ASP A 2 9.45 6.96 0.99
CA ASP A 2 9.51 8.09 1.94
C ASP A 2 9.43 9.45 1.24
N ARG A 3 10.19 9.62 0.15
CA ARG A 3 10.20 10.86 -0.64
C ARG A 3 8.85 11.18 -1.28
N CYS A 4 8.07 10.17 -1.68
CA CYS A 4 6.73 10.40 -2.25
C CYS A 4 5.79 11.04 -1.23
N PHE A 5 5.89 10.64 0.04
CA PHE A 5 5.02 11.14 1.10
C PHE A 5 5.52 12.45 1.73
N LEU A 6 6.82 12.54 2.05
CA LEU A 6 7.35 13.62 2.87
C LEU A 6 7.95 14.80 2.08
N GLU A 7 8.56 14.53 0.93
CA GLU A 7 9.25 15.56 0.15
C GLU A 7 8.39 16.04 -1.01
N LEU A 8 7.94 15.10 -1.85
CA LEU A 8 7.27 15.39 -3.11
C LEU A 8 5.74 15.49 -2.95
N GLN A 9 5.19 14.94 -1.86
CA GLN A 9 3.75 14.89 -1.57
C GLN A 9 2.88 14.38 -2.73
N VAL A 10 3.42 13.43 -3.50
CA VAL A 10 2.86 12.95 -4.77
C VAL A 10 1.43 12.43 -4.59
N ASP A 11 0.59 12.66 -5.59
CA ASP A 11 -0.73 12.05 -5.65
C ASP A 11 -0.63 10.52 -5.77
N GLY A 12 -1.67 9.82 -5.32
CA GLY A 12 -1.69 8.36 -5.33
C GLY A 12 -1.55 7.75 -6.72
N GLU A 13 -2.23 8.31 -7.73
CA GLU A 13 -2.16 7.76 -9.09
C GLU A 13 -0.77 8.00 -9.69
N GLU A 14 -0.18 9.18 -9.52
CA GLU A 14 1.16 9.48 -10.00
C GLU A 14 2.22 8.61 -9.32
N ALA A 15 2.09 8.38 -8.01
CA ALA A 15 2.96 7.46 -7.27
C ALA A 15 2.84 6.02 -7.81
N TYR A 16 1.61 5.54 -8.02
CA TYR A 16 1.36 4.22 -8.58
C TYR A 16 1.99 4.07 -9.98
N GLN A 17 1.78 5.02 -10.89
CA GLN A 17 2.35 5.00 -12.23
C GLN A 17 3.88 4.96 -12.20
N THR A 18 4.48 5.66 -11.23
CA THR A 18 5.93 5.61 -11.02
C THR A 18 6.38 4.22 -10.55
N PHE A 19 5.70 3.63 -9.57
CA PHE A 19 6.04 2.30 -9.07
C PHE A 19 5.86 1.22 -10.14
N GLN A 20 4.77 1.29 -10.90
CA GLN A 20 4.51 0.40 -12.03
C GLN A 20 5.65 0.47 -13.05
N ARG A 21 6.07 1.67 -13.45
CA ARG A 21 7.18 1.84 -14.41
C ARG A 21 8.50 1.25 -13.89
N VAL A 22 8.79 1.35 -12.60
CA VAL A 22 9.98 0.75 -12.00
C VAL A 22 9.91 -0.79 -12.09
N ILE A 23 8.76 -1.38 -11.76
CA ILE A 23 8.54 -2.82 -11.83
C ILE A 23 8.63 -3.32 -13.28
N GLU A 24 8.00 -2.62 -14.22
CA GLU A 24 8.06 -2.94 -15.65
C GLU A 24 9.50 -2.88 -16.17
N ASN A 25 10.25 -1.84 -15.84
CA ASN A 25 11.66 -1.74 -16.22
C ASN A 25 12.52 -2.88 -15.66
N ALA A 26 12.27 -3.31 -14.42
CA ALA A 26 12.94 -4.46 -13.83
C ALA A 26 12.61 -5.75 -14.61
N ASN A 27 11.33 -5.95 -14.95
CA ASN A 27 10.87 -7.09 -15.76
C ASN A 27 11.45 -7.10 -17.17
N VAL A 28 11.62 -5.93 -17.80
CA VAL A 28 12.29 -5.81 -19.10
C VAL A 28 13.74 -6.28 -19.01
N ILE A 29 14.47 -5.88 -17.96
CA ILE A 29 15.86 -6.31 -17.75
C ILE A 29 15.92 -7.83 -17.49
N MET A 30 15.09 -8.35 -16.59
CA MET A 30 15.08 -9.78 -16.26
C MET A 30 14.71 -10.64 -17.47
N ALA A 31 13.82 -10.18 -18.34
CA ALA A 31 13.48 -10.87 -19.58
C ALA A 31 14.67 -11.01 -20.55
N THR A 32 15.69 -10.16 -20.46
CA THR A 32 16.92 -10.31 -21.29
C THR A 32 17.82 -11.46 -20.84
N TYR A 33 17.57 -12.03 -19.65
CA TYR A 33 18.32 -13.15 -19.06
C TYR A 33 17.45 -14.39 -18.87
N GLU A 34 16.40 -14.54 -19.69
CA GLU A 34 15.52 -15.71 -19.62
C GLU A 34 16.29 -17.00 -19.93
N ASP A 35 16.26 -17.94 -19.00
CA ASP A 35 16.83 -19.28 -19.14
C ASP A 35 15.74 -20.31 -18.80
N PRO A 36 15.46 -21.28 -19.69
CA PRO A 36 14.46 -22.33 -19.43
C PRO A 36 14.66 -23.10 -18.12
N LEU A 37 15.89 -23.18 -17.59
CA LEU A 37 16.21 -23.81 -16.31
C LEU A 37 15.79 -22.97 -15.10
N LEU A 38 15.68 -21.64 -15.25
CA LEU A 38 15.32 -20.72 -14.17
C LEU A 38 13.80 -20.50 -14.04
N GLY A 39 13.04 -20.77 -15.10
CA GLY A 39 11.59 -20.54 -15.12
C GLY A 39 11.22 -19.05 -15.21
N ASP A 40 10.02 -18.69 -14.74
CA ASP A 40 9.55 -17.29 -14.71
C ASP A 40 10.30 -16.50 -13.62
N VAL A 41 11.27 -15.69 -14.05
CA VAL A 41 12.09 -14.83 -13.17
C VAL A 41 11.50 -13.44 -12.97
N GLN A 42 10.36 -13.13 -13.58
CA GLN A 42 9.74 -11.80 -13.49
C GLN A 42 9.05 -11.61 -12.14
N VAL A 43 8.88 -10.34 -11.77
CA VAL A 43 8.24 -9.94 -10.51
C VAL A 43 6.88 -9.28 -10.75
N TYR A 44 5.97 -9.62 -9.87
CA TYR A 44 4.54 -9.34 -9.91
C TYR A 44 4.05 -8.99 -8.50
N PRO A 45 3.65 -7.74 -8.24
CA PRO A 45 3.10 -7.33 -6.94
C PRO A 45 1.87 -8.14 -6.54
N GLU A 46 0.98 -8.43 -7.48
CA GLU A 46 -0.24 -9.21 -7.28
C GLU A 46 0.03 -10.69 -6.92
N LYS A 47 1.23 -11.19 -7.20
CA LYS A 47 1.69 -12.52 -6.76
C LYS A 47 2.52 -12.46 -5.47
N GLY A 48 2.64 -11.28 -4.84
CA GLY A 48 3.39 -11.10 -3.59
C GLY A 48 4.92 -11.10 -3.75
N THR A 49 5.45 -11.04 -4.97
CA THR A 49 6.90 -11.09 -5.23
C THR A 49 7.58 -9.72 -5.17
N VAL A 50 6.80 -8.64 -4.99
CA VAL A 50 7.29 -7.26 -4.86
C VAL A 50 6.92 -6.72 -3.47
N ALA A 51 7.92 -6.17 -2.78
CA ALA A 51 7.73 -5.42 -1.55
C ALA A 51 7.91 -3.92 -1.81
N PHE A 52 7.06 -3.12 -1.21
CA PHE A 52 7.13 -1.67 -1.20
C PHE A 52 7.71 -1.23 0.14
N SER A 53 8.82 -0.49 0.12
CA SER A 53 9.47 -0.05 1.36
C SER A 53 9.73 1.46 1.44
N ALA A 54 9.87 1.90 2.67
CA ALA A 54 10.29 3.22 3.06
C ALA A 54 11.51 3.09 3.99
N GLY A 55 12.70 3.14 3.40
CA GLY A 55 13.95 2.77 4.06
C GLY A 55 14.35 3.73 5.18
N LEU A 56 13.98 5.01 5.07
CA LEU A 56 14.29 6.01 6.10
C LEU A 56 13.45 5.77 7.37
N HIS A 57 12.19 5.38 7.20
CA HIS A 57 11.28 5.08 8.29
C HIS A 57 11.26 3.60 8.69
N GLY A 58 11.95 2.73 7.96
CA GLY A 58 12.21 1.35 8.35
C GLY A 58 10.99 0.44 8.27
N TRP A 59 10.09 0.68 7.31
CA TRP A 59 8.91 -0.15 7.09
C TRP A 59 8.87 -0.66 5.65
N ALA A 60 8.23 -1.82 5.46
CA ALA A 60 8.02 -2.44 4.16
C ALA A 60 6.77 -3.31 4.19
N PHE A 61 6.01 -3.35 3.10
CA PHE A 61 4.88 -4.25 2.97
C PHE A 61 4.87 -4.92 1.60
N THR A 62 4.23 -6.07 1.54
CA THR A 62 3.77 -6.68 0.28
C THR A 62 2.26 -6.50 0.16
N LEU A 63 1.70 -6.71 -1.04
CA LEU A 63 0.24 -6.65 -1.18
C LEU A 63 -0.49 -7.70 -0.33
N THR A 64 0.17 -8.80 0.02
CA THR A 64 -0.33 -9.86 0.90
C THR A 64 -0.78 -9.33 2.26
N ASN A 65 0.02 -8.44 2.87
CA ASN A 65 -0.31 -7.81 4.16
C ASN A 65 -1.68 -7.12 4.12
N PHE A 66 -1.88 -6.25 3.12
CA PHE A 66 -3.14 -5.53 2.95
C PHE A 66 -4.27 -6.43 2.45
N ALA A 67 -3.97 -7.39 1.58
CA ALA A 67 -4.95 -8.33 1.04
C ALA A 67 -5.58 -9.15 2.16
N LYS A 68 -4.80 -9.74 3.07
CA LYS A 68 -5.31 -10.52 4.21
C LYS A 68 -6.27 -9.72 5.10
N MET A 69 -5.88 -8.48 5.40
CA MET A 69 -6.68 -7.56 6.19
C MET A 69 -8.01 -7.21 5.49
N TYR A 70 -7.99 -6.87 4.20
CA TYR A 70 -9.20 -6.46 3.48
C TYR A 70 -10.06 -7.64 3.04
N ALA A 71 -9.47 -8.79 2.70
CA ALA A 71 -10.16 -10.04 2.40
C ALA A 71 -11.13 -10.42 3.53
N SER A 72 -10.65 -10.36 4.77
CA SER A 72 -11.45 -10.62 5.98
C SER A 72 -12.61 -9.63 6.14
N LYS A 73 -12.43 -8.36 5.76
CA LYS A 73 -13.47 -7.31 5.87
C LYS A 73 -14.51 -7.37 4.76
N PHE A 74 -14.09 -7.68 3.54
CA PHE A 74 -14.96 -7.76 2.37
C PHE A 74 -15.58 -9.15 2.18
N GLY A 75 -15.15 -10.15 2.96
CA GLY A 75 -15.61 -11.53 2.81
C GLY A 75 -15.20 -12.14 1.47
N VAL A 76 -14.01 -11.77 0.97
CA VAL A 76 -13.45 -12.27 -0.29
C VAL A 76 -12.18 -13.06 -0.01
N ASP A 77 -11.81 -13.94 -0.95
CA ASP A 77 -10.56 -14.68 -0.88
C ASP A 77 -9.34 -13.74 -0.95
N GLU A 78 -8.28 -14.08 -0.20
CA GLU A 78 -7.05 -13.28 -0.12
C GLU A 78 -6.36 -13.16 -1.48
N SER A 79 -6.27 -14.25 -2.26
CA SER A 79 -5.66 -14.25 -3.59
C SER A 79 -6.43 -13.32 -4.54
N LYS A 80 -7.77 -13.39 -4.50
CA LYS A 80 -8.62 -12.48 -5.28
C LYS A 80 -8.48 -11.02 -4.84
N MET A 81 -8.25 -10.78 -3.56
CA MET A 81 -8.00 -9.43 -3.06
C MET A 81 -6.64 -8.91 -3.54
N MET A 82 -5.58 -9.74 -3.50
CA MET A 82 -4.26 -9.36 -4.02
C MET A 82 -4.31 -8.96 -5.51
N GLU A 83 -4.98 -9.75 -6.35
CA GLU A 83 -5.18 -9.43 -7.77
C GLU A 83 -5.85 -8.08 -7.98
N ARG A 84 -6.82 -7.73 -7.13
CA ARG A 84 -7.56 -6.46 -7.20
C ARG A 84 -6.75 -5.27 -6.68
N LEU A 85 -5.74 -5.49 -5.84
CA LEU A 85 -4.93 -4.42 -5.27
C LEU A 85 -3.89 -3.88 -6.26
N TRP A 86 -3.66 -4.51 -7.40
CA TRP A 86 -2.69 -4.06 -8.40
C TRP A 86 -3.28 -4.04 -9.82
N GLY A 87 -2.59 -3.37 -10.74
CA GLY A 87 -2.99 -3.30 -12.14
C GLY A 87 -4.17 -2.35 -12.39
N GLU A 88 -4.85 -2.59 -13.51
CA GLU A 88 -6.05 -1.86 -13.96
C GLU A 88 -7.30 -2.30 -13.19
N ASN A 89 -7.23 -2.30 -11.85
CA ASN A 89 -8.34 -2.58 -10.97
C ASN A 89 -8.70 -1.33 -10.18
N PHE A 90 -9.96 -0.91 -10.27
CA PHE A 90 -10.47 0.28 -9.61
C PHE A 90 -11.67 -0.07 -8.74
N PHE A 91 -11.83 0.62 -7.63
CA PHE A 91 -12.92 0.46 -6.71
C PHE A 91 -13.63 1.79 -6.51
N ASP A 92 -14.95 1.74 -6.51
CA ASP A 92 -15.78 2.90 -6.18
C ASP A 92 -16.49 2.67 -4.84
N PRO A 93 -16.15 3.41 -3.77
CA PRO A 93 -16.79 3.29 -2.47
C PRO A 93 -18.29 3.59 -2.50
N ALA A 94 -18.76 4.41 -3.44
CA ALA A 94 -20.17 4.78 -3.54
C ALA A 94 -21.03 3.60 -4.00
N THR A 95 -20.57 2.87 -5.02
CA THR A 95 -21.27 1.70 -5.55
C THR A 95 -20.81 0.39 -4.93
N LYS A 96 -19.68 0.39 -4.19
CA LYS A 96 -18.97 -0.78 -3.64
C LYS A 96 -18.61 -1.81 -4.71
N LYS A 97 -18.35 -1.37 -5.94
CA LYS A 97 -18.04 -2.23 -7.08
C LYS A 97 -16.59 -2.07 -7.52
N TRP A 98 -16.05 -3.19 -7.98
CA TRP A 98 -14.78 -3.23 -8.70
C TRP A 98 -15.05 -3.08 -10.20
N THR A 99 -14.17 -2.38 -10.90
CA THR A 99 -14.18 -2.20 -12.35
C THR A 99 -12.75 -2.27 -12.88
N SER A 100 -12.58 -2.80 -14.09
CA SER A 100 -11.29 -2.86 -14.77
C SER A 100 -11.00 -1.63 -15.63
N LYS A 101 -11.84 -0.60 -15.52
CA LYS A 101 -11.74 0.64 -16.29
C LYS A 101 -11.86 1.82 -15.35
N ASN A 102 -10.96 2.78 -15.53
CA ASN A 102 -11.11 4.08 -14.92
C ASN A 102 -12.41 4.73 -15.44
N THR A 103 -13.35 4.99 -14.54
CA THR A 103 -14.65 5.57 -14.88
C THR A 103 -14.61 7.10 -14.98
N GLY A 104 -13.47 7.72 -14.65
CA GLY A 104 -13.33 9.17 -14.52
C GLY A 104 -14.08 9.76 -13.32
N SER A 105 -14.75 8.93 -12.52
CA SER A 105 -15.38 9.36 -11.28
C SER A 105 -14.30 9.73 -10.26
N PRO A 106 -14.37 10.89 -9.58
CA PRO A 106 -13.44 11.25 -8.51
C PRO A 106 -13.42 10.25 -7.34
N THR A 107 -14.48 9.46 -7.17
CA THR A 107 -14.58 8.43 -6.12
C THR A 107 -13.99 7.10 -6.55
N CYS A 108 -13.87 6.84 -7.86
CA CYS A 108 -13.38 5.58 -8.40
C CYS A 108 -11.87 5.65 -8.52
N LYS A 109 -11.18 5.00 -7.59
CA LYS A 109 -9.72 5.03 -7.51
C LYS A 109 -9.16 3.65 -7.71
N ARG A 110 -7.92 3.59 -8.18
CA ARG A 110 -7.20 2.34 -8.35
C ARG A 110 -7.08 1.62 -7.01
N GLY A 111 -7.17 0.29 -7.01
CA GLY A 111 -7.14 -0.55 -5.81
C GLY A 111 -5.93 -0.25 -4.92
N PHE A 112 -4.72 -0.24 -5.50
CA PHE A 112 -3.49 0.11 -4.78
C PHE A 112 -3.59 1.48 -4.10
N VAL A 113 -4.08 2.48 -4.83
CA VAL A 113 -4.14 3.85 -4.36
C VAL A 113 -5.08 3.95 -3.17
N GLN A 114 -6.30 3.41 -3.32
CA GLN A 114 -7.33 3.53 -2.30
C GLN A 114 -7.05 2.69 -1.05
N PHE A 115 -6.52 1.48 -1.22
CA PHE A 115 -6.40 0.52 -0.12
C PHE A 115 -5.00 0.44 0.48
N CYS A 116 -3.95 0.89 -0.22
CA CYS A 116 -2.58 0.87 0.31
C CYS A 116 -2.04 2.30 0.48
N TYR A 117 -1.95 3.06 -0.61
CA TYR A 117 -1.26 4.36 -0.61
C TYR A 117 -1.95 5.43 0.23
N GLU A 118 -3.27 5.61 0.08
CA GLU A 118 -4.03 6.63 0.80
C GLU A 118 -4.08 6.40 2.32
N PRO A 119 -4.34 5.18 2.82
CA PRO A 119 -4.25 4.89 4.25
C PRO A 119 -2.88 5.23 4.85
N ILE A 120 -1.79 4.88 4.15
CA ILE A 120 -0.43 5.21 4.58
C ILE A 120 -0.21 6.73 4.59
N LYS A 121 -0.54 7.41 3.49
CA LYS A 121 -0.43 8.88 3.38
C LYS A 121 -1.20 9.58 4.50
N GLN A 122 -2.41 9.11 4.81
CA GLN A 122 -3.24 9.68 5.85
C GLN A 122 -2.66 9.41 7.24
N ILE A 123 -2.11 8.22 7.52
CA ILE A 123 -1.43 7.94 8.79
C ILE A 123 -0.23 8.85 8.99
N ILE A 124 0.65 8.93 7.99
CA ILE A 124 1.84 9.80 8.02
C ILE A 124 1.41 11.24 8.29
N ASN A 125 0.40 11.74 7.59
CA ASN A 125 -0.12 13.10 7.80
C ASN A 125 -0.72 13.30 9.20
N THR A 126 -1.50 12.35 9.73
CA THR A 126 -2.06 12.46 11.08
C THR A 126 -0.99 12.39 12.16
N CYS A 127 0.04 11.57 11.99
CA CYS A 127 1.20 11.50 12.88
C CYS A 127 2.02 12.79 12.87
N MET A 128 2.27 13.37 11.69
CA MET A 128 3.06 14.60 11.55
C MET A 128 2.35 15.85 12.07
N ASN A 129 1.01 15.84 12.11
CA ASN A 129 0.19 16.94 12.63
C ASN A 129 -0.33 16.68 14.06
N ASP A 130 0.20 15.66 14.76
CA ASP A 130 -0.19 15.26 16.12
C ASP A 130 -1.72 15.05 16.32
N GLN A 131 -2.42 14.64 15.26
CA GLN A 131 -3.87 14.34 15.27
C GLN A 131 -4.15 12.93 15.81
N LYS A 132 -3.77 12.70 17.07
CA LYS A 132 -3.87 11.39 17.74
C LYS A 132 -5.32 10.87 17.76
N ASP A 133 -6.29 11.75 17.89
CA ASP A 133 -7.73 11.46 17.85
C ASP A 133 -8.18 10.75 16.56
N LYS A 134 -7.58 11.11 15.41
CA LYS A 134 -7.86 10.47 14.11
C LYS A 134 -6.96 9.28 13.83
N LEU A 135 -5.75 9.28 14.37
CA LEU A 135 -4.78 8.20 14.19
C LEU A 135 -5.26 6.89 14.81
N TRP A 136 -5.77 6.92 16.06
CA TRP A 136 -6.14 5.68 16.75
C TRP A 136 -7.25 4.87 16.07
N PRO A 137 -8.37 5.49 15.62
CA PRO A 137 -9.40 4.77 14.88
C PRO A 137 -8.89 4.19 13.56
N MET A 138 -7.92 4.83 12.91
CA MET A 138 -7.33 4.34 11.68
C MET A 138 -6.45 3.12 11.92
N LEU A 139 -5.55 3.18 12.91
CA LEU A 139 -4.71 2.05 13.30
C LEU A 139 -5.55 0.85 13.72
N GLN A 140 -6.60 1.08 14.52
CA GLN A 140 -7.53 0.02 14.92
C GLN A 140 -8.26 -0.59 13.73
N LYS A 141 -8.72 0.23 12.77
CA LYS A 141 -9.31 -0.29 11.52
C LYS A 141 -8.32 -1.13 10.75
N LEU A 142 -7.03 -0.81 10.79
CA LEU A 142 -5.98 -1.56 10.11
C LEU A 142 -5.50 -2.80 10.90
N GLY A 143 -6.07 -3.05 12.08
CA GLY A 143 -5.66 -4.16 12.95
C GLY A 143 -4.36 -3.89 13.72
N VAL A 144 -3.81 -2.68 13.64
CA VAL A 144 -2.58 -2.28 14.33
C VAL A 144 -2.90 -1.94 15.78
N THR A 145 -2.28 -2.66 16.72
CA THR A 145 -2.43 -2.42 18.16
C THR A 145 -1.13 -1.90 18.74
N MET A 146 -1.15 -0.65 19.23
CA MET A 146 0.01 -0.03 19.87
C MET A 146 -0.08 -0.12 21.41
N LYS A 147 1.08 -0.37 22.04
CA LYS A 147 1.25 -0.36 23.49
C LYS A 147 1.14 1.06 24.04
N SER A 148 0.79 1.20 25.32
CA SER A 148 0.55 2.51 25.94
C SER A 148 1.76 3.45 25.85
N GLU A 149 2.97 2.92 26.04
CA GLU A 149 4.24 3.67 25.97
C GLU A 149 4.52 4.24 24.56
N GLU A 150 4.01 3.59 23.51
CA GLU A 150 4.20 4.00 22.12
C GLU A 150 3.22 5.12 21.75
N LYS A 151 2.09 5.23 22.46
CA LYS A 151 1.09 6.28 22.26
C LYS A 151 1.56 7.64 22.76
N ASP A 152 2.54 7.65 23.65
CA ASP A 152 3.13 8.86 24.22
C ASP A 152 4.16 9.49 23.28
N LEU A 153 4.64 8.74 22.27
CA LEU A 153 5.52 9.27 21.22
C LEU A 153 4.83 10.39 20.42
N MET A 154 5.62 11.30 19.85
CA MET A 154 5.15 12.43 19.03
C MET A 154 5.99 12.62 17.76
N GLY A 155 5.40 13.26 16.76
CA GLY A 155 6.05 13.57 15.48
C GLY A 155 6.73 12.38 14.81
N LYS A 156 8.00 12.55 14.40
CA LYS A 156 8.76 11.53 13.66
C LYS A 156 8.93 10.19 14.42
N ALA A 157 8.98 10.21 15.75
CA ALA A 157 9.13 9.00 16.55
C ALA A 157 7.85 8.16 16.52
N LEU A 158 6.68 8.81 16.60
CA LEU A 158 5.38 8.15 16.49
C LEU A 158 5.16 7.60 15.08
N MET A 159 5.46 8.39 14.04
CA MET A 159 5.37 7.97 12.65
C MET A 159 6.17 6.68 12.40
N LYS A 160 7.44 6.64 12.84
CA LYS A 160 8.31 5.48 12.64
C LYS A 160 7.73 4.21 13.28
N ARG A 161 7.08 4.33 14.45
CA ARG A 161 6.49 3.18 15.14
C ARG A 161 5.20 2.71 14.48
N CYS A 162 4.29 3.65 14.15
CA CYS A 162 3.03 3.34 13.48
C CYS A 162 3.24 2.63 12.14
N ASP A 163 4.19 3.12 11.34
CA ASP A 163 4.44 2.56 10.01
C ASP A 163 5.09 1.16 10.09
N ALA A 164 5.95 0.92 11.09
CA ALA A 164 6.58 -0.37 11.32
C ALA A 164 5.56 -1.45 11.73
N ASP A 165 4.60 -1.12 12.60
CA ASP A 165 3.58 -2.08 13.04
C ASP A 165 2.58 -2.37 11.91
N MET A 166 2.26 -1.40 11.06
CA MET A 166 1.41 -1.61 9.88
C MET A 166 2.05 -2.59 8.88
N ALA A 167 3.36 -2.49 8.67
CA ALA A 167 4.12 -3.40 7.82
C ALA A 167 4.13 -4.86 8.33
N SER A 168 3.90 -5.06 9.62
CA SER A 168 3.96 -6.37 10.28
C SER A 168 2.60 -7.09 10.41
N CYS A 169 1.50 -6.40 10.11
CA CYS A 169 0.14 -6.95 10.15
C CYS A 169 -0.20 -7.74 8.87
#